data_AF-A0A2V9Z287-F1
#
_entry.id   AF-A0A2V9Z287-F1
#
_cell.length_a   1.000
_cell.length_b   1.000
_cell.length_c   1.000
_cell.angle_alpha   90.00
_cell.angle_beta   90.00
_cell.angle_gamma   90.00
#
_symmetry.space_group_name_H-M   'P 1'
#
loop_
_entity.id
_entity.type
_entity.pdbx_description
1 polymer ?
#
loop_
_entity_poly.entity_id
_entity_poly.type
_entity_poly.pdbx_seq_one_letter_code
_entity_poly.pdbx_strand_id
1 'polypeptide(L)'
;MSASEIERTFVRLAHEIVEKNDGIDGLGLVGIRRRGVPMAERLGKLIARIEGVPVPVGTLDITFYRDDLSTVGPKPVVQKPDIGFSIEDKNIILVDDVLYTGRTTRAALDALFSQGRPRKVQLLVLIDRGHRELPIEAAFVGRTVQTTNNEVIEVKLNEID
;
A
#
# COMPACT_ATOMS: atom_id res chain seq x y z
N MET A 1 -14.44 -2.84 11.09
CA MET A 1 -13.60 -2.32 12.19
C MET A 1 -14.13 -0.95 12.56
N SER A 2 -14.19 -0.61 13.85
CA SER A 2 -14.50 0.76 14.28
C SER A 2 -13.32 1.70 13.99
N ALA A 3 -13.56 3.01 13.97
CA ALA A 3 -12.49 4.00 13.79
C ALA A 3 -11.37 3.84 14.85
N SER A 4 -11.73 3.59 16.12
CA SER A 4 -10.76 3.38 17.20
C SER A 4 -9.98 2.07 17.07
N GLU A 5 -10.54 1.05 16.41
CA GLU A 5 -9.79 -0.17 16.06
C GLU A 5 -8.79 0.11 14.94
N ILE A 6 -9.17 0.89 13.92
CA ILE A 6 -8.28 1.26 12.81
C ILE A 6 -7.09 2.08 13.33
N GLU A 7 -7.34 3.09 14.16
CA GLU A 7 -6.26 3.91 14.75
C GLU A 7 -5.27 3.08 15.57
N ARG A 8 -5.77 2.20 16.45
CA ARG A 8 -4.91 1.28 17.22
C ARG A 8 -4.12 0.35 16.30
N THR A 9 -4.72 -0.08 15.20
CA THR A 9 -4.07 -0.93 14.20
C THR A 9 -2.93 -0.18 13.49
N PHE A 10 -3.12 1.07 13.10
CA PHE A 10 -2.05 1.88 12.50
C PHE A 10 -0.89 2.14 13.45
N VAL A 11 -1.16 2.37 14.74
CA VAL A 11 -0.09 2.50 15.75
C VAL A 11 0.74 1.22 15.83
N ARG A 12 0.09 0.05 15.92
CA ARG A 12 0.79 -1.25 15.92
C ARG A 12 1.62 -1.44 14.64
N LEU A 13 1.02 -1.20 13.48
CA LEU A 13 1.70 -1.35 12.19
C LEU A 13 2.89 -0.41 12.04
N ALA A 14 2.80 0.82 12.55
CA ALA A 14 3.93 1.76 12.53
C ALA A 14 5.12 1.23 13.34
N HIS A 15 4.90 0.67 14.53
CA HIS A 15 5.96 0.03 15.31
C HIS A 15 6.54 -1.20 14.60
N GLU A 16 5.69 -2.07 14.04
CA GLU A 16 6.16 -3.25 13.29
C GLU A 16 7.01 -2.88 12.08
N ILE A 17 6.65 -1.80 11.37
CA ILE A 17 7.42 -1.28 10.23
C ILE A 17 8.82 -0.89 10.68
N VAL A 18 8.92 -0.09 11.75
CA VAL A 18 10.21 0.39 12.26
C VAL A 18 11.07 -0.79 12.71
N GLU A 19 10.51 -1.71 13.49
CA GLU A 19 11.24 -2.88 14.01
C GLU A 19 11.74 -3.79 12.88
N LYS A 20 10.89 -4.11 11.90
CA LYS A 20 11.23 -5.05 10.81
C LYS A 20 12.16 -4.47 9.75
N ASN A 21 12.42 -3.17 9.80
CA ASN A 21 13.34 -2.48 8.89
C ASN A 21 14.57 -1.90 9.61
N ASP A 22 14.77 -2.23 10.88
CA ASP A 22 15.89 -1.73 11.71
C ASP A 22 15.96 -0.19 11.74
N GLY A 23 14.79 0.46 11.82
CA GLY A 23 14.62 1.91 11.74
C GLY A 23 13.97 2.37 10.44
N ILE A 24 14.24 3.62 10.06
CA ILE A 24 13.65 4.24 8.85
C ILE A 24 14.69 4.68 7.81
N ASP A 25 15.96 4.34 8.02
CA ASP A 25 17.00 4.68 7.05
C ASP A 25 16.76 3.94 5.73
N GLY A 26 16.75 4.69 4.63
CA GLY A 26 16.39 4.18 3.31
C GLY A 26 14.94 3.68 3.17
N LEU A 27 14.04 3.93 4.13
CA LEU A 27 12.63 3.52 4.06
C LEU A 27 11.79 4.52 3.23
N GLY A 28 10.79 4.02 2.52
CA GLY A 28 9.76 4.84 1.88
C GLY A 28 8.41 4.13 1.86
N LEU A 29 7.32 4.89 2.03
CA LEU A 29 5.95 4.40 1.93
C LEU A 29 5.34 4.82 0.60
N VAL A 30 4.64 3.90 -0.08
CA VAL A 30 3.97 4.19 -1.35
C VAL A 30 2.53 3.70 -1.28
N GLY A 31 1.59 4.63 -1.19
CA GLY A 31 0.16 4.32 -1.17
C GLY A 31 -0.39 4.00 -2.55
N ILE A 32 -1.01 2.84 -2.71
CA ILE A 32 -1.73 2.46 -3.92
C ILE A 32 -3.08 3.18 -3.93
N ARG A 33 -3.41 3.87 -5.03
CA ARG A 33 -4.68 4.59 -5.12
C ARG A 33 -5.87 3.62 -5.10
N ARG A 34 -6.98 3.95 -4.41
CA ARG A 34 -7.27 5.26 -3.77
C ARG A 34 -6.97 5.28 -2.26
N ARG A 35 -7.49 4.30 -1.50
CA ARG A 35 -7.47 4.30 -0.02
C ARG A 35 -6.10 3.93 0.59
N GLY A 36 -5.21 3.30 -0.17
CA GLY A 36 -3.82 3.08 0.27
C GLY A 36 -3.04 4.39 0.48
N VAL A 37 -3.40 5.48 -0.21
CA VAL A 37 -2.77 6.80 -0.06
C VAL A 37 -2.98 7.42 1.33
N PRO A 38 -4.23 7.68 1.79
CA PRO A 38 -4.43 8.24 3.13
C PRO A 38 -3.89 7.31 4.23
N MET A 39 -3.88 5.99 4.01
CA MET A 39 -3.24 5.05 4.92
C MET A 39 -1.72 5.26 5.01
N ALA A 40 -1.03 5.37 3.88
CA ALA A 40 0.41 5.63 3.82
C ALA A 40 0.78 6.97 4.49
N GLU A 41 -0.04 8.00 4.29
CA GLU A 41 0.15 9.31 4.93
C GLU A 41 -0.03 9.25 6.45
N ARG A 42 -1.06 8.56 6.94
CA ARG A 42 -1.28 8.36 8.38
C ARG A 42 -0.13 7.57 9.01
N LEU A 43 0.31 6.50 8.37
CA LEU A 43 1.45 5.70 8.82
C LEU A 43 2.74 6.53 8.83
N GLY A 44 2.99 7.32 7.79
CA GLY A 44 4.16 8.20 7.73
C GLY A 44 4.19 9.21 8.88
N LYS A 45 3.06 9.81 9.24
CA LYS A 45 2.93 10.71 10.40
C LYS A 45 3.20 9.98 11.73
N LEU A 46 2.70 8.76 11.89
CA LEU A 46 2.91 7.96 13.09
C LEU A 46 4.38 7.56 13.24
N ILE A 47 5.00 7.06 12.16
CA ILE A 47 6.43 6.69 12.14
C ILE A 47 7.30 7.92 12.44
N ALA A 48 6.99 9.07 11.84
CA ALA A 48 7.71 10.31 12.11
C ALA A 48 7.65 10.73 13.59
N ARG A 49 6.53 10.44 14.26
CA ARG A 49 6.37 10.70 15.69
C ARG A 49 7.18 9.73 16.55
N ILE A 50 7.34 8.49 16.11
CA ILE A 50 8.09 7.44 16.82
C ILE A 50 9.60 7.71 16.70
N GLU A 51 10.08 7.99 15.49
CA GLU A 51 11.52 8.11 15.20
C GLU A 51 12.06 9.54 15.30
N GLY A 52 11.18 10.55 15.35
CA GLY A 52 11.56 11.96 15.39
C GLY A 52 11.97 12.55 14.03
N VAL A 53 11.92 11.75 12.96
CA VAL A 53 12.29 12.14 11.59
C VAL A 53 11.25 11.62 10.57
N PRO A 54 10.92 12.40 9.52
CA PRO A 54 9.89 11.99 8.56
C PRO A 54 10.39 10.89 7.62
N VAL A 55 9.50 9.95 7.30
CA VAL A 55 9.70 8.98 6.21
C VAL A 55 9.08 9.53 4.91
N PRO A 56 9.74 9.39 3.75
CA PRO A 56 9.14 9.72 2.46
C PRO A 56 7.83 8.95 2.22
N VAL A 57 6.79 9.66 1.80
CA VAL A 57 5.50 9.09 1.42
C VAL A 57 5.18 9.51 -0.01
N GLY A 58 4.83 8.53 -0.83
CA GLY A 58 4.50 8.71 -2.24
C GLY A 58 3.19 8.03 -2.59
N THR A 59 2.76 8.23 -3.84
CA THR A 59 1.51 7.64 -4.34
C THR A 59 1.77 6.89 -5.63
N LEU A 60 0.98 5.83 -5.85
CA LEU A 60 1.05 5.04 -7.07
C LEU A 60 -0.34 4.86 -7.66
N ASP A 61 -0.51 5.36 -8.87
CA ASP A 61 -1.70 5.13 -9.67
C ASP A 61 -1.45 3.94 -10.62
N ILE A 62 -2.20 2.86 -10.41
CA ILE A 62 -2.06 1.61 -11.15
C ILE A 62 -3.14 1.43 -12.21
N THR A 63 -3.98 2.45 -12.48
CA THR A 63 -5.10 2.33 -13.41
C THR A 63 -4.66 1.79 -14.77
N PHE A 64 -3.46 2.13 -15.26
CA PHE A 64 -2.92 1.67 -16.54
C PHE A 64 -2.35 0.25 -16.55
N TYR A 65 -2.15 -0.36 -15.37
CA TYR A 65 -1.46 -1.65 -15.22
C TYR A 65 -2.41 -2.80 -14.88
N ARG A 66 -3.71 -2.54 -14.77
CA ARG A 66 -4.69 -3.59 -14.51
C ARG A 66 -5.04 -4.33 -15.80
N ASP A 67 -4.97 -5.66 -15.73
CA ASP A 67 -5.16 -6.58 -16.87
C ASP A 67 -6.59 -6.53 -17.48
N ASP A 68 -7.54 -5.81 -16.84
CA ASP A 68 -8.94 -5.66 -17.24
C ASP A 68 -9.22 -4.48 -18.19
N LEU A 69 -8.20 -3.70 -18.58
CA LEU A 69 -8.33 -2.66 -19.62
C LEU A 69 -8.34 -3.25 -21.04
N SER A 70 -9.33 -4.09 -21.35
CA SER A 70 -9.58 -4.54 -22.73
C SER A 70 -10.78 -3.87 -23.40
N THR A 71 -11.56 -3.03 -22.70
CA THR A 71 -12.68 -2.31 -23.31
C THR A 71 -13.04 -1.04 -22.55
N VAL A 72 -13.32 0.04 -23.27
CA VAL A 72 -13.91 1.34 -22.86
C VAL A 72 -12.94 2.53 -22.83
N GLY A 73 -12.99 3.35 -23.89
CA GLY A 73 -12.71 4.79 -23.85
C GLY A 73 -11.42 5.28 -24.53
N PRO A 74 -11.34 6.59 -24.87
CA PRO A 74 -10.14 7.19 -25.44
C PRO A 74 -8.96 6.95 -24.49
N LYS A 75 -7.83 6.49 -25.04
CA LYS A 75 -6.60 6.17 -24.31
C LYS A 75 -6.32 7.26 -23.27
N PRO A 76 -6.39 6.94 -21.96
CA PRO A 76 -6.10 7.95 -20.96
C PRO A 76 -4.65 8.41 -21.17
N VAL A 77 -4.44 9.73 -21.09
CA VAL A 77 -3.10 10.31 -21.20
C VAL A 77 -2.25 9.68 -20.10
N VAL A 78 -1.21 8.94 -20.49
CA VAL A 78 -0.28 8.29 -19.56
C VAL A 78 0.46 9.39 -18.81
N GLN A 79 -0.09 9.84 -17.69
CA GLN A 79 0.70 10.54 -16.70
C GLN A 79 1.64 9.48 -16.13
N LYS A 80 2.96 9.68 -16.29
CA LYS A 80 3.93 8.82 -15.60
C LYS A 80 3.57 8.85 -14.11
N PRO A 81 3.42 7.70 -13.45
CA PRO A 81 3.19 7.67 -12.02
C PRO A 81 4.40 8.30 -11.33
N ASP A 82 4.27 9.54 -10.85
CA ASP A 82 5.33 10.17 -10.07
C ASP A 82 5.09 9.84 -8.59
N ILE A 83 5.99 9.04 -8.04
CA ILE A 83 5.98 8.65 -6.62
C ILE A 83 6.35 9.85 -5.74
N GLY A 84 6.98 10.89 -6.29
CA GLY A 84 7.36 12.10 -5.57
C GLY A 84 8.69 11.99 -4.80
N PHE A 85 9.35 10.83 -4.85
CA PHE A 85 10.70 10.63 -4.33
C PHE A 85 11.42 9.50 -5.06
N SER A 86 12.77 9.52 -5.07
CA SER A 86 13.56 8.41 -5.64
C SER A 86 13.40 7.15 -4.81
N ILE A 87 13.07 6.04 -5.47
CA ILE A 87 12.96 4.70 -4.88
C ILE A 87 14.24 3.86 -5.04
N GLU A 88 15.26 4.40 -5.71
CA GLU A 88 16.49 3.68 -6.01
C GLU A 88 17.21 3.24 -4.73
N ASP A 89 17.54 1.94 -4.65
CA ASP A 89 18.22 1.31 -3.50
C ASP A 89 17.53 1.53 -2.13
N LYS A 90 16.20 1.78 -2.14
CA LYS A 90 15.39 1.95 -0.92
C LYS A 90 14.58 0.73 -0.54
N ASN A 91 14.22 0.64 0.74
CA ASN A 91 13.21 -0.27 1.25
C ASN A 91 11.84 0.38 1.05
N ILE A 92 11.03 -0.15 0.12
CA ILE A 92 9.72 0.40 -0.22
C ILE A 92 8.62 -0.47 0.37
N ILE A 93 7.68 0.17 1.07
CA ILE A 93 6.44 -0.48 1.53
C ILE A 93 5.29 0.03 0.67
N LEU A 94 4.73 -0.86 -0.15
CA LEU A 94 3.45 -0.64 -0.82
C LEU A 94 2.33 -0.74 0.22
N VAL A 95 1.40 0.21 0.22
CA VAL A 95 0.30 0.30 1.17
C VAL A 95 -1.02 0.19 0.42
N ASP A 96 -1.86 -0.78 0.79
CA ASP A 96 -3.19 -1.01 0.22
C ASP A 96 -4.24 -1.23 1.32
N ASP A 97 -5.52 -1.05 1.00
CA ASP A 97 -6.58 -1.24 1.99
C ASP A 97 -6.91 -2.73 2.21
N VAL A 98 -7.09 -3.49 1.12
CA VAL A 98 -7.49 -4.90 1.18
C VAL A 98 -6.65 -5.77 0.24
N LEU A 99 -5.96 -6.77 0.80
CA LEU A 99 -5.35 -7.84 0.00
C LEU A 99 -6.38 -8.95 -0.29
N TYR A 100 -6.71 -9.12 -1.57
CA TYR A 100 -7.61 -10.16 -2.09
C TYR A 100 -6.87 -11.11 -3.04
N THR A 101 -7.10 -11.03 -4.36
CA THR A 101 -6.48 -11.92 -5.36
C THR A 101 -4.99 -11.67 -5.58
N GLY A 102 -4.49 -10.48 -5.21
CA GLY A 102 -3.11 -10.03 -5.41
C GLY A 102 -2.88 -9.27 -6.73
N ARG A 103 -3.87 -9.19 -7.62
CA ARG A 103 -3.70 -8.53 -8.95
C ARG A 103 -3.36 -7.04 -8.85
N THR A 104 -3.98 -6.32 -7.91
CA THR A 104 -3.67 -4.92 -7.60
C THR A 104 -2.20 -4.76 -7.22
N THR A 105 -1.70 -5.61 -6.33
CA THR A 105 -0.29 -5.59 -5.90
C THR A 105 0.65 -5.91 -7.06
N ARG A 106 0.32 -6.89 -7.92
CA ARG A 106 1.12 -7.21 -9.10
C ARG A 106 1.25 -6.00 -10.04
N ALA A 107 0.13 -5.34 -10.34
CA ALA A 107 0.12 -4.11 -11.12
C ALA A 107 0.93 -2.98 -10.46
N ALA A 108 0.86 -2.87 -9.12
CA ALA A 108 1.65 -1.91 -8.36
C ALA A 108 3.16 -2.21 -8.41
N LEU A 109 3.56 -3.48 -8.39
CA LEU A 109 4.97 -3.85 -8.54
C LEU A 109 5.50 -3.42 -9.91
N ASP A 110 4.76 -3.68 -10.99
CA ASP A 110 5.18 -3.27 -12.34
C ASP A 110 5.30 -1.74 -12.45
N ALA A 111 4.31 -1.02 -11.92
CA ALA A 111 4.34 0.43 -11.89
C ALA A 111 5.51 0.97 -11.05
N LEU A 112 5.81 0.37 -9.90
CA LEU A 112 6.95 0.71 -9.05
C LEU A 112 8.29 0.50 -9.80
N PHE A 113 8.49 -0.67 -10.42
CA PHE A 113 9.70 -0.97 -11.19
C PHE A 113 9.82 -0.16 -12.49
N SER A 114 8.75 0.49 -12.96
CA SER A 114 8.86 1.49 -14.03
C SER A 114 9.54 2.79 -13.58
N GLN A 115 9.59 3.07 -12.27
CA GLN A 115 10.09 4.32 -11.69
C GLN A 115 11.49 4.21 -11.04
N GLY A 116 12.03 2.99 -10.86
CA GLY A 116 13.36 2.80 -10.27
C GLY A 116 13.60 1.35 -9.81
N ARG A 117 14.70 1.12 -9.09
CA ARG A 117 15.06 -0.19 -8.55
C ARG A 117 15.18 -0.13 -7.02
N PRO A 118 14.11 -0.44 -6.28
CA PRO A 118 14.18 -0.53 -4.81
C PRO A 118 15.05 -1.72 -4.39
N ARG A 119 15.73 -1.58 -3.25
CA ARG A 119 16.51 -2.65 -2.62
C ARG A 119 15.61 -3.79 -2.13
N LYS A 120 14.46 -3.43 -1.58
CA LYS A 120 13.47 -4.35 -1.02
C LYS A 120 12.08 -3.78 -1.23
N VAL A 121 11.12 -4.64 -1.59
CA VAL A 121 9.70 -4.26 -1.65
C VAL A 121 8.92 -5.11 -0.67
N GLN A 122 8.09 -4.46 0.13
CA GLN A 122 7.18 -5.07 1.10
C GLN A 122 5.76 -4.59 0.84
N LEU A 123 4.78 -5.37 1.28
CA LEU A 123 3.37 -5.02 1.21
C LEU A 123 2.81 -4.88 2.62
N LEU A 124 2.08 -3.79 2.86
CA LEU A 124 1.24 -3.58 4.02
C LEU A 124 -0.20 -3.47 3.58
N VAL A 125 -1.09 -4.21 4.25
CA VAL A 125 -2.53 -4.07 4.06
C VAL A 125 -3.27 -3.90 5.37
N LEU A 126 -4.37 -3.14 5.36
CA LEU A 126 -5.24 -3.05 6.54
C LEU A 126 -5.98 -4.38 6.75
N ILE A 127 -6.59 -4.93 5.69
CA ILE A 127 -7.30 -6.20 5.73
C ILE A 127 -6.64 -7.20 4.78
N ASP A 128 -6.40 -8.40 5.27
CA ASP A 128 -6.17 -9.57 4.42
C ASP A 128 -7.41 -10.45 4.44
N ARG A 129 -8.02 -10.67 3.27
CA ARG A 129 -9.24 -11.47 3.14
C ARG A 129 -9.04 -12.86 2.52
N GLY A 130 -7.79 -13.25 2.26
CA GLY A 130 -7.44 -14.51 1.61
C GLY A 130 -7.74 -14.55 0.10
N HIS A 131 -7.99 -15.76 -0.42
CA HIS A 131 -8.36 -16.05 -1.82
C HIS A 131 -7.34 -15.56 -2.86
N ARG A 132 -6.06 -15.83 -2.60
CA ARG A 132 -4.98 -15.50 -3.51
C ARG A 132 -5.13 -16.21 -4.85
N GLU A 133 -4.94 -15.45 -5.93
CA GLU A 133 -4.77 -15.99 -7.28
C GLU A 133 -3.32 -15.84 -7.76
N LEU A 134 -2.52 -15.05 -7.03
CA LEU A 134 -1.10 -14.85 -7.25
C LEU A 134 -0.35 -15.15 -5.94
N PRO A 135 0.91 -15.62 -5.99
CA PRO A 135 1.71 -15.93 -4.81
C PRO A 135 2.22 -14.65 -4.12
N ILE A 136 1.30 -13.82 -3.65
CA ILE A 136 1.55 -12.51 -3.05
C ILE A 136 1.06 -12.56 -1.60
N GLU A 137 1.96 -12.21 -0.68
CA GLU A 137 1.65 -12.08 0.74
C GLU A 137 2.05 -10.72 1.27
N ALA A 138 1.29 -10.23 2.25
CA ALA A 138 1.60 -9.00 2.94
C ALA A 138 2.63 -9.25 4.05
N ALA A 139 3.65 -8.41 4.11
CA ALA A 139 4.63 -8.42 5.19
C ALA A 139 4.06 -7.84 6.50
N PHE A 140 3.01 -7.02 6.39
CA PHE A 140 2.31 -6.37 7.49
C PHE A 140 0.80 -6.44 7.24
N VAL A 141 0.04 -6.94 8.21
CA VAL A 141 -1.41 -7.09 8.09
C VAL A 141 -2.08 -6.45 9.30
N GLY A 142 -3.04 -5.57 9.05
CA GLY A 142 -3.87 -4.97 10.10
C GLY A 142 -4.75 -6.02 10.77
N ARG A 143 -5.54 -6.75 9.98
CA ARG A 143 -6.37 -7.87 10.43
C ARG A 143 -6.61 -8.86 9.29
N THR A 144 -6.49 -10.15 9.59
CA THR A 144 -6.98 -11.21 8.69
C THR A 144 -8.46 -11.47 8.95
N VAL A 145 -9.24 -11.52 7.88
CA VAL A 145 -10.68 -11.80 7.92
C VAL A 145 -10.98 -12.95 6.98
N GLN A 146 -11.47 -14.07 7.51
CA GLN A 146 -11.94 -15.17 6.66
C GLN A 146 -13.23 -14.72 5.97
N THR A 147 -13.27 -14.87 4.66
CA THR A 147 -14.43 -14.53 3.83
C THR A 147 -14.73 -15.69 2.90
N THR A 148 -15.93 -15.73 2.36
CA THR A 148 -16.29 -16.48 1.16
C THR A 148 -16.02 -15.64 -0.10
N ASN A 149 -16.06 -16.26 -1.28
CA ASN A 149 -15.87 -15.55 -2.55
C ASN A 149 -16.97 -14.50 -2.82
N ASN A 150 -18.16 -14.65 -2.24
CA ASN A 150 -19.31 -13.77 -2.47
C ASN A 150 -19.39 -12.62 -1.47
N GLU A 151 -18.59 -12.64 -0.42
CA GLU A 151 -18.51 -11.55 0.55
C GLU A 151 -17.61 -10.43 0.03
N VAL A 152 -17.91 -9.20 0.41
CA VAL A 152 -17.14 -8.01 0.02
C VAL A 152 -16.64 -7.33 1.30
N ILE A 153 -15.37 -6.99 1.32
CA ILE A 153 -14.79 -6.13 2.34
C ILE A 153 -14.81 -4.69 1.81
N GLU A 154 -15.52 -3.81 2.51
CA GLU A 154 -15.52 -2.38 2.24
C GLU A 154 -14.75 -1.66 3.36
N VAL A 155 -13.65 -1.00 3.00
CA VAL A 155 -12.91 -0.12 3.89
C VAL A 155 -13.39 1.31 3.67
N LYS A 156 -13.71 2.03 4.76
CA LYS A 156 -14.09 3.44 4.73
C LYS A 156 -13.13 4.28 5.53
N LEU A 157 -12.65 5.36 4.94
CA LEU A 157 -11.73 6.32 5.57
C LEU A 157 -12.26 7.74 5.34
N ASN A 158 -12.26 8.57 6.37
CA ASN A 158 -12.81 9.93 6.34
C ASN A 158 -12.21 10.83 5.23
N GLU A 159 -11.01 10.54 4.74
CA GLU A 159 -10.37 11.28 3.65
C GLU A 159 -11.00 11.02 2.27
N ILE A 160 -11.77 9.94 2.14
CA ILE A 160 -12.33 9.47 0.87
C ILE A 160 -13.86 9.31 0.93
N ASP A 161 -14.39 8.89 2.08
CA ASP A 161 -15.79 8.48 2.31
C ASP A 161 -16.48 9.39 3.33
#